data_AF-A0A699R2J8-F1
#
_entry.id   AF-A0A699R2J8-F1
#
_cell.length_a   1.000
_cell.length_b   1.000
_cell.length_c   1.000
_cell.angle_alpha   90.00
_cell.angle_beta   90.00
_cell.angle_gamma   90.00
#
_symmetry.space_group_name_H-M   'P 1'
#
loop_
_entity.id
_entity.type
_entity.pdbx_description
1 polymer ?
#
loop_
_entity_poly.entity_id
_entity_poly.type
_entity_poly.pdbx_seq_one_letter_code
_entity_poly.pdbx_strand_id
1 'polypeptide(L)'
;MALGYQNPLYLKQAQKKQQSLYDGKVLLEKHDPPVVHDSEETLQLAQESRDKMKQMNKEIKPANYTKINHLSGVFVPQTALLREELYFSNNSKTANVSKSFLIPNEDLSDDTTPSVARKFLNEEAAKFVEDFKSLANEADASLAKHKALELEIERLLKVVVSQDIMIIVQNEFVVDTSDLQTELERTKERFENCIIKK
;
A
#
# COMPACT_ATOMS: atom_id res chain seq x y z
N MET A 1 17.63 -12.05 -9.80
CA MET A 1 17.65 -11.19 -8.60
C MET A 1 16.53 -11.66 -7.68
N ALA A 2 16.88 -12.36 -6.60
CA ALA A 2 15.90 -12.87 -5.63
C ALA A 2 15.95 -11.98 -4.38
N LEU A 3 14.94 -11.13 -4.22
CA LEU A 3 14.72 -10.32 -3.02
C LEU A 3 14.05 -11.20 -1.96
N GLY A 4 14.85 -12.02 -1.27
CA GLY A 4 14.39 -12.84 -0.17
C GLY A 4 15.24 -12.59 1.06
N TYR A 5 14.70 -11.88 2.05
CA TYR A 5 15.34 -11.66 3.33
C TYR A 5 15.69 -13.01 3.99
N GLN A 6 16.98 -13.36 3.96
CA GLN A 6 17.51 -14.55 4.61
C GLN A 6 17.84 -14.22 6.07
N ASN A 7 16.81 -13.99 6.89
CA ASN A 7 16.99 -14.02 8.33
C ASN A 7 15.91 -14.89 9.01
N PRO A 8 16.19 -16.20 9.17
CA PRO A 8 15.25 -17.17 9.72
C PRO A 8 14.77 -16.85 11.14
N LEU A 9 15.56 -16.07 11.90
CA LEU A 9 15.24 -15.72 13.28
C LEU A 9 14.03 -14.79 13.36
N TYR A 10 13.99 -13.73 12.54
CA TYR A 10 12.87 -12.78 12.55
C TYR A 10 11.57 -13.42 12.04
N LEU A 11 11.66 -14.32 11.05
CA LEU A 11 10.50 -15.06 10.56
C LEU A 11 9.89 -15.94 11.66
N LYS A 12 10.74 -16.69 12.40
CA LYS A 12 10.27 -17.51 13.53
C LYS A 12 9.70 -16.66 14.67
N GLN A 13 10.23 -15.46 14.88
CA GLN A 13 9.73 -14.54 15.91
C GLN A 13 8.39 -13.90 15.51
N ALA A 14 8.20 -13.57 14.23
CA ALA A 14 6.93 -13.08 13.70
C ALA A 14 5.84 -14.17 13.71
N GLN A 15 6.19 -15.40 13.34
CA GLN A 15 5.28 -16.55 13.43
C GLN A 15 4.85 -16.86 14.87
N LYS A 16 5.75 -16.76 15.86
CA LYS A 16 5.39 -16.89 17.28
C LYS A 16 4.50 -15.75 17.80
N LYS A 17 4.61 -14.53 17.22
CA LYS A 17 3.79 -13.37 17.59
C LYS A 17 2.44 -13.34 16.89
N GLN A 18 2.29 -14.00 15.75
CA GLN A 18 0.98 -14.23 15.15
C GLN A 18 0.25 -15.31 15.95
N GLN A 19 -0.81 -14.90 16.66
CA GLN A 19 -1.81 -15.84 17.16
C GLN A 19 -2.58 -16.38 15.94
N SER A 20 -2.05 -17.40 15.27
CA SER A 20 -2.74 -18.02 14.14
C SER A 20 -4.01 -18.69 14.63
N LEU A 21 -5.16 -18.07 14.39
CA LEU A 21 -6.49 -18.62 14.69
C LEU A 21 -6.70 -20.00 14.01
N TYR A 22 -6.01 -20.22 12.91
CA TYR A 22 -6.11 -21.42 12.09
C TYR A 22 -4.78 -21.71 11.40
N ASP A 23 -4.23 -22.91 11.60
CA ASP A 23 -2.99 -23.38 10.94
C ASP A 23 -3.31 -24.21 9.68
N GLY A 24 -4.37 -23.87 8.95
CA GLY A 24 -4.76 -24.58 7.72
C GLY A 24 -5.36 -25.97 7.92
N LYS A 25 -5.37 -26.51 9.15
CA LYS A 25 -5.90 -27.85 9.49
C LYS A 25 -6.80 -27.86 10.72
N VAL A 26 -6.47 -27.08 11.76
CA VAL A 26 -7.16 -27.08 13.06
C VAL A 26 -7.39 -25.65 13.51
N LEU A 27 -8.62 -25.36 13.95
CA LEU A 27 -8.95 -24.12 14.65
C LEU A 27 -8.46 -24.26 16.09
N LEU A 28 -7.56 -23.37 16.51
CA LEU A 28 -7.06 -23.36 17.89
C LEU A 28 -8.11 -22.72 18.79
N GLU A 29 -8.57 -23.48 19.79
CA GLU A 29 -9.79 -23.19 20.55
C GLU A 29 -9.64 -22.03 21.55
N LYS A 30 -8.41 -21.64 21.91
CA LYS A 30 -8.17 -20.58 22.90
C LYS A 30 -7.06 -19.65 22.43
N HIS A 31 -7.45 -18.41 22.15
CA HIS A 31 -6.55 -17.30 21.92
C HIS A 31 -6.92 -16.17 22.88
N ASP A 32 -5.90 -15.53 23.46
CA ASP A 32 -6.11 -14.26 24.14
C ASP A 32 -6.58 -13.24 23.09
N PRO A 33 -7.72 -12.57 23.28
CA PRO A 33 -8.19 -11.56 22.34
C PRO A 33 -7.06 -10.55 22.08
N PRO A 34 -6.79 -10.18 20.82
CA PRO A 34 -5.84 -9.12 20.55
C PRO A 34 -6.30 -7.88 21.32
N VAL A 35 -5.37 -7.23 22.00
CA VAL A 35 -5.64 -5.95 22.67
C VAL A 35 -5.91 -4.93 21.57
N VAL A 36 -7.19 -4.74 21.25
CA VAL A 36 -7.66 -3.68 20.37
C VAL A 36 -7.79 -2.44 21.22
N HIS A 37 -7.00 -1.42 20.91
CA HIS A 37 -7.14 -0.11 21.55
C HIS A 37 -8.33 0.60 20.92
N ASP A 38 -9.51 0.45 21.51
CA ASP A 38 -10.69 1.23 21.17
C ASP A 38 -10.49 2.66 21.67
N SER A 39 -9.86 3.51 20.86
CA SER A 39 -9.89 4.94 21.12
C SER A 39 -11.32 5.46 20.98
N GLU A 40 -11.66 6.48 21.78
CA GLU A 40 -12.98 7.13 21.73
C GLU A 40 -13.34 7.60 20.32
N GLU A 41 -12.34 8.09 19.57
CA GLU A 41 -12.47 8.50 18.17
C GLU A 41 -12.90 7.33 17.24
N THR A 42 -12.35 6.13 17.44
CA THR A 42 -12.69 4.95 16.62
C THR A 42 -14.13 4.51 16.86
N LEU A 43 -14.58 4.54 18.12
CA LEU A 43 -15.96 4.22 18.48
C LEU A 43 -16.95 5.26 17.93
N GLN A 44 -16.58 6.54 17.96
CA GLN A 44 -17.40 7.61 17.41
C GLN A 44 -17.56 7.48 15.89
N LEU A 45 -16.46 7.22 15.16
CA LEU A 45 -16.50 7.00 13.71
C LEU A 45 -17.34 5.77 13.33
N ALA A 46 -17.21 4.68 14.07
CA ALA A 46 -18.01 3.47 13.86
C ALA A 46 -19.51 3.74 14.06
N GLN A 47 -19.87 4.55 15.05
CA GLN A 47 -21.24 4.92 15.33
C GLN A 47 -21.81 5.83 14.23
N GLU A 48 -21.05 6.85 13.79
CA GLU A 48 -21.41 7.72 12.67
C GLU A 48 -21.65 6.92 11.38
N SER A 49 -20.76 5.98 11.06
CA SER A 49 -20.89 5.10 9.89
C SER A 49 -22.18 4.26 9.94
N ARG A 50 -22.56 3.76 11.12
CA ARG A 50 -23.81 2.99 11.29
C ARG A 50 -25.04 3.85 11.08
N ASP A 51 -25.04 5.07 11.60
CA ASP A 51 -26.19 5.96 11.47
C ASP A 51 -26.34 6.46 10.03
N LYS A 52 -25.23 6.72 9.33
CA LYS A 52 -25.21 7.01 7.89
C LYS A 52 -25.72 5.83 7.05
N MET A 53 -25.32 4.60 7.37
CA MET A 53 -25.83 3.40 6.69
C MET A 53 -27.34 3.22 6.90
N LYS A 54 -27.85 3.43 8.12
CA LYS A 54 -29.29 3.40 8.40
C LYS A 54 -30.08 4.45 7.62
N GLN A 55 -29.50 5.63 7.41
CA GLN A 55 -30.11 6.68 6.59
C GLN A 55 -30.21 6.27 5.11
N MET A 56 -29.14 5.71 4.54
CA MET A 56 -29.11 5.25 3.14
C MET A 56 -29.97 4.00 2.90
N ASN A 57 -30.15 3.14 3.91
CA ASN A 57 -30.95 1.91 3.78
C ASN A 57 -32.45 2.16 3.51
N LYS A 58 -32.95 3.39 3.62
CA LYS A 58 -34.32 3.74 3.20
C LYS A 58 -34.51 3.71 1.67
N GLU A 59 -33.43 3.86 0.90
CA GLU A 59 -33.47 3.92 -0.57
C GLU A 59 -33.07 2.59 -1.25
N ILE A 60 -32.43 1.68 -0.52
CA ILE A 60 -31.94 0.42 -1.06
C ILE A 60 -33.06 -0.63 -1.05
N LYS A 61 -33.64 -0.90 -2.22
CA LYS A 61 -34.57 -2.02 -2.39
C LYS A 61 -33.80 -3.35 -2.24
N PRO A 62 -34.33 -4.34 -1.49
CA PRO A 62 -33.68 -5.64 -1.39
C PRO A 62 -33.54 -6.28 -2.77
N ALA A 63 -32.36 -6.86 -3.04
CA ALA A 63 -32.09 -7.54 -4.30
C ALA A 63 -33.07 -8.70 -4.53
N ASN A 64 -33.66 -8.78 -5.72
CA ASN A 64 -34.55 -9.89 -6.08
C ASN A 64 -33.72 -11.09 -6.57
N TYR A 65 -33.39 -11.97 -5.63
CA TYR A 65 -32.61 -13.17 -5.90
C TYR A 65 -33.27 -14.14 -6.89
N THR A 66 -34.59 -14.12 -7.04
CA THR A 66 -35.31 -14.93 -8.04
C THR A 66 -34.89 -14.57 -9.46
N LYS A 67 -34.72 -13.27 -9.76
CA LYS A 67 -34.25 -12.80 -11.07
C LYS A 67 -32.76 -13.11 -11.30
N ILE A 68 -31.94 -12.94 -10.26
CA ILE A 68 -30.49 -13.21 -10.33
C ILE A 68 -30.24 -14.70 -10.57
N ASN A 69 -30.97 -15.57 -9.88
CA ASN A 69 -30.84 -17.02 -10.02
C ASN A 69 -31.37 -17.53 -11.38
N HIS A 70 -32.33 -16.84 -12.00
CA HIS A 70 -32.76 -17.16 -13.36
C HIS A 70 -31.65 -16.82 -14.39
N LEU A 71 -30.90 -15.73 -14.18
CA LEU A 71 -29.80 -15.32 -15.06
C LEU A 71 -28.59 -16.26 -14.96
N SER A 72 -28.29 -16.81 -13.78
CA SER A 72 -27.20 -17.77 -13.61
C SER A 72 -27.46 -19.12 -14.28
N GLY A 73 -28.72 -19.52 -14.47
CA GLY A 73 -29.09 -20.71 -15.25
C GLY A 73 -28.88 -20.56 -16.77
N VAL A 74 -28.81 -19.32 -17.28
CA VAL A 74 -28.43 -19.01 -18.68
C VAL A 74 -26.91 -19.05 -18.86
N PHE A 75 -26.17 -18.96 -17.76
CA PHE A 75 -24.71 -19.00 -17.77
C PHE A 75 -24.25 -20.46 -17.87
N VAL A 76 -23.87 -20.88 -19.08
CA VAL A 76 -23.16 -22.14 -19.30
C VAL A 76 -21.77 -21.97 -18.65
N PRO A 77 -21.41 -22.74 -17.61
CA PRO A 77 -20.04 -22.73 -17.11
C PRO A 77 -19.15 -23.23 -18.24
N GLN A 78 -18.12 -22.48 -18.61
CA GLN A 78 -17.05 -23.01 -19.46
C GLN A 78 -16.33 -24.11 -18.67
N THR A 79 -16.81 -25.34 -18.83
CA THR A 79 -16.18 -26.52 -18.25
C THR A 79 -14.90 -26.85 -19.02
N ALA A 80 -13.78 -26.51 -18.39
CA ALA A 80 -12.55 -27.29 -18.34
C ALA A 80 -11.67 -27.53 -19.60
N LEU A 81 -11.90 -26.92 -20.77
CA LEU A 81 -11.07 -27.21 -21.96
C LEU A 81 -10.26 -26.04 -22.56
N LEU A 82 -9.89 -24.99 -21.81
CA LEU A 82 -9.17 -23.85 -22.43
C LEU A 82 -8.12 -23.14 -21.54
N ARG A 83 -7.60 -23.74 -20.46
CA ARG A 83 -6.54 -23.06 -19.67
C ARG A 83 -5.12 -23.41 -20.09
N GLU A 84 -4.86 -24.68 -20.43
CA GLU A 84 -3.53 -25.12 -20.88
C GLU A 84 -3.34 -24.94 -22.40
N GLU A 85 -4.36 -25.21 -23.22
CA GLU A 85 -4.25 -25.03 -24.68
C GLU A 85 -4.03 -23.57 -25.10
N LEU A 86 -4.64 -22.62 -24.38
CA LEU A 86 -4.51 -21.17 -24.62
C LEU A 86 -3.11 -20.67 -24.23
N TYR A 87 -2.43 -21.34 -23.30
CA TYR A 87 -1.08 -20.99 -22.86
C TYR A 87 -0.01 -21.41 -23.88
N PHE A 88 -0.22 -22.50 -24.62
CA PHE A 88 0.74 -23.02 -25.61
C PHE A 88 0.46 -22.60 -27.07
N SER A 89 -0.70 -22.01 -27.37
CA SER A 89 -1.09 -21.66 -28.75
C SER A 89 -0.35 -20.44 -29.34
N ASN A 90 0.39 -19.65 -28.56
CA ASN A 90 0.94 -18.37 -29.03
C ASN A 90 2.39 -18.44 -29.55
N ASN A 91 3.00 -19.63 -29.58
CA ASN A 91 4.45 -19.73 -29.78
C ASN A 91 4.84 -20.40 -31.11
N SER A 92 3.87 -20.87 -31.91
CA SER A 92 4.15 -21.49 -33.21
C SER A 92 3.19 -21.00 -34.29
N LYS A 93 3.44 -19.78 -34.79
CA LYS A 93 3.23 -19.35 -36.19
C LYS A 93 3.58 -17.88 -36.35
N THR A 94 4.88 -17.60 -36.41
CA THR A 94 5.45 -16.44 -37.09
C THR A 94 5.41 -16.65 -38.59
N ALA A 95 4.24 -16.44 -39.19
CA ALA A 95 4.11 -16.05 -40.59
C ALA A 95 2.71 -15.43 -40.76
N ASN A 96 2.71 -14.18 -41.22
CA ASN A 96 1.61 -13.50 -41.92
C ASN A 96 0.16 -13.69 -41.43
N VAL A 97 -0.17 -13.30 -40.19
CA VAL A 97 -1.57 -12.96 -39.87
C VAL A 97 -1.62 -11.72 -38.99
N SER A 98 -1.31 -10.57 -39.59
CA SER A 98 -1.97 -9.33 -39.21
C SER A 98 -3.44 -9.39 -39.66
N LYS A 99 -4.23 -10.36 -39.15
CA LYS A 99 -5.68 -10.17 -39.07
C LYS A 99 -5.89 -9.30 -37.86
N SER A 100 -5.80 -8.00 -38.11
CA SER A 100 -6.59 -7.03 -37.38
C SER A 100 -7.96 -7.64 -37.13
N PHE A 101 -8.36 -7.76 -35.86
CA PHE A 101 -9.75 -7.95 -35.46
C PHE A 101 -10.53 -6.70 -35.87
N LEU A 102 -10.72 -6.53 -37.18
CA LEU A 102 -11.74 -5.64 -37.70
C LEU A 102 -13.01 -6.47 -37.63
N ILE A 103 -13.83 -6.12 -36.64
CA ILE A 103 -15.28 -6.29 -36.69
C ILE A 103 -15.70 -6.01 -38.14
N PRO A 104 -16.42 -6.91 -38.83
CA PRO A 104 -17.05 -6.55 -40.08
C PRO A 104 -17.98 -5.40 -39.72
N ASN A 105 -17.67 -4.18 -40.17
CA ASN A 105 -18.66 -3.13 -40.23
C ASN A 105 -19.68 -3.62 -41.27
N GLU A 106 -20.66 -4.40 -40.81
CA GLU A 106 -21.85 -4.69 -41.60
C GLU A 106 -22.49 -3.35 -41.94
N ASP A 107 -22.71 -3.14 -43.23
CA ASP A 107 -23.35 -2.00 -43.86
C ASP A 107 -24.78 -1.77 -43.31
N LEU A 108 -24.89 -1.18 -42.12
CA LEU A 108 -26.11 -0.51 -41.66
C LEU A 108 -26.00 0.99 -41.92
N SER A 109 -25.83 1.32 -43.20
CA SER A 109 -26.13 2.64 -43.75
C SER A 109 -27.38 2.50 -44.61
N ASP A 110 -28.54 2.76 -44.01
CA ASP A 110 -29.63 3.54 -44.61
C ASP A 110 -30.85 3.48 -43.70
N ASP A 111 -30.88 4.32 -42.66
CA ASP A 111 -32.12 5.00 -42.33
C ASP A 111 -31.84 6.39 -41.75
N THR A 112 -32.70 7.34 -42.11
CA THR A 112 -32.45 8.79 -42.15
C THR A 112 -32.46 9.47 -40.77
N THR A 113 -32.12 8.76 -39.69
CA THR A 113 -31.89 9.37 -38.36
C THR A 113 -30.64 8.85 -37.61
N PRO A 114 -29.38 9.06 -38.09
CA PRO A 114 -28.18 8.77 -37.29
C PRO A 114 -27.21 9.96 -37.15
N SER A 115 -27.62 11.18 -37.52
CA SER A 115 -26.73 12.37 -37.50
C SER A 115 -26.55 12.96 -36.10
N VAL A 116 -27.64 13.12 -35.35
CA VAL A 116 -27.61 13.78 -34.03
C VAL A 116 -26.85 12.95 -33.00
N ALA A 117 -27.09 11.62 -32.96
CA ALA A 117 -26.42 10.73 -32.02
C ALA A 117 -24.91 10.63 -32.30
N ARG A 118 -24.48 10.55 -33.56
CA ARG A 118 -23.06 10.53 -33.93
C ARG A 118 -22.36 11.84 -33.59
N LYS A 119 -23.01 12.98 -33.83
CA LYS A 119 -22.47 14.30 -33.45
C LYS A 119 -22.26 14.41 -31.94
N PHE A 120 -23.24 13.97 -31.15
CA PHE A 120 -23.16 13.95 -29.69
C PHE A 120 -22.02 13.06 -29.17
N LEU A 121 -21.89 11.84 -29.71
CA LEU A 121 -20.81 10.93 -29.33
C LEU A 121 -19.42 11.49 -29.65
N ASN A 122 -19.26 12.17 -30.78
CA ASN A 122 -17.98 12.79 -31.13
C ASN A 122 -17.62 13.97 -30.23
N GLU A 123 -18.61 14.75 -29.79
CA GLU A 123 -18.42 15.87 -28.86
C GLU A 123 -18.02 15.37 -27.45
N GLU A 124 -18.72 14.34 -26.95
CA GLU A 124 -18.36 13.68 -25.69
C GLU A 124 -16.98 13.00 -25.76
N ALA A 125 -16.65 12.35 -26.88
CA ALA A 125 -15.34 11.75 -27.08
C ALA A 125 -14.22 12.79 -27.11
N ALA A 126 -14.45 13.96 -27.72
CA ALA A 126 -13.47 15.05 -27.73
C ALA A 126 -13.22 15.60 -26.32
N LYS A 127 -14.30 15.83 -25.56
CA LYS A 127 -14.22 16.26 -24.15
C LYS A 127 -13.49 15.24 -23.28
N PHE A 128 -13.77 13.96 -23.45
CA PHE A 128 -13.08 12.89 -22.74
C PHE A 128 -11.58 12.87 -23.06
N VAL A 129 -11.21 12.99 -24.34
CA VAL A 129 -9.78 13.05 -24.73
C VAL A 129 -9.07 14.24 -24.10
N GLU A 130 -9.75 15.39 -23.97
CA GLU A 130 -9.20 16.57 -23.30
C GLU A 130 -9.04 16.37 -21.78
N ASP A 131 -10.08 15.84 -21.12
CA ASP A 131 -10.07 15.52 -19.68
C ASP A 131 -8.97 14.49 -19.34
N PHE A 132 -8.69 13.52 -20.22
CA PHE A 132 -7.59 12.57 -20.01
C PHE A 132 -6.21 13.19 -20.15
N LYS A 133 -6.04 14.15 -21.07
CA LYS A 133 -4.77 14.87 -21.22
C LYS A 133 -4.48 15.72 -19.99
N SER A 134 -5.48 16.42 -19.46
CA SER A 134 -5.31 17.21 -18.24
C SER A 134 -4.96 16.32 -17.04
N LEU A 135 -5.66 15.18 -16.89
CA LEU A 135 -5.38 14.21 -15.84
C LEU A 135 -3.96 13.61 -15.93
N ALA A 136 -3.48 13.31 -17.13
CA ALA A 136 -2.13 12.81 -17.34
C ALA A 136 -1.07 13.84 -16.87
N ASN A 137 -1.26 15.12 -17.23
CA ASN A 137 -0.36 16.20 -16.81
C ASN A 137 -0.39 16.40 -15.28
N GLU A 138 -1.57 16.29 -14.66
CA GLU A 138 -1.70 16.36 -13.20
C GLU A 138 -0.99 15.20 -12.49
N ALA A 139 -1.13 13.98 -13.03
CA ALA A 139 -0.45 12.80 -12.51
C ALA A 139 1.08 12.95 -12.60
N ASP A 140 1.60 13.44 -13.72
CA ASP A 140 3.03 13.70 -13.89
C ASP A 140 3.56 14.77 -12.92
N ALA A 141 2.81 15.85 -12.71
CA ALA A 141 3.15 16.88 -11.73
C ALA A 141 3.12 16.36 -10.29
N SER A 142 2.14 15.52 -9.96
CA SER A 142 2.03 14.86 -8.65
C SER A 142 3.20 13.90 -8.40
N LEU A 143 3.57 13.11 -9.41
CA LEU A 143 4.73 12.21 -9.36
C LEU A 143 6.03 12.99 -9.10
N ALA A 144 6.22 14.13 -9.76
CA ALA A 144 7.37 15.00 -9.52
C ALA A 144 7.41 15.53 -8.07
N LYS A 145 6.27 15.95 -7.52
CA LYS A 145 6.15 16.39 -6.12
C LYS A 145 6.47 15.26 -5.13
N HIS A 146 5.98 14.05 -5.38
CA HIS A 146 6.27 12.90 -4.53
C HIS A 146 7.76 12.59 -4.48
N LYS A 147 8.44 12.57 -5.63
CA LYS A 147 9.90 12.37 -5.70
C LYS A 147 10.69 13.45 -4.97
N ALA A 148 10.26 14.71 -5.08
CA ALA A 148 10.90 15.81 -4.36
C ALA A 148 10.75 15.67 -2.83
N LEU A 149 9.55 15.28 -2.37
CA LEU A 149 9.28 15.03 -0.95
C LEU A 149 10.12 13.86 -0.42
N GLU A 150 10.23 12.78 -1.18
CA GLU A 150 11.04 11.61 -0.83
C GLU A 150 12.51 11.97 -0.62
N LEU A 151 13.09 12.77 -1.52
CA LEU A 151 14.47 13.27 -1.39
C LEU A 151 14.65 14.16 -0.15
N GLU A 152 13.67 15.01 0.17
CA GLU A 152 13.75 15.88 1.35
C GLU A 152 13.64 15.08 2.65
N ILE A 153 12.80 14.05 2.69
CA ILE A 153 12.72 13.11 3.83
C ILE A 153 14.06 12.40 4.03
N GLU A 154 14.67 11.89 2.96
CA GLU A 154 15.98 11.23 3.04
C GLU A 154 17.07 12.21 3.54
N ARG A 155 17.07 13.44 3.04
CA ARG A 155 17.98 14.50 3.47
C ARG A 155 17.81 14.80 4.96
N LEU A 156 16.58 14.97 5.44
CA LEU A 156 16.28 15.24 6.85
C LEU A 156 16.67 14.08 7.75
N LEU A 157 16.38 12.84 7.35
CA LEU A 157 16.80 11.64 8.09
C LEU A 157 18.32 11.58 8.24
N LYS A 158 19.07 11.87 7.17
CA LYS A 158 20.54 11.91 7.21
C LYS A 158 21.07 12.98 8.18
N VAL A 159 20.43 14.16 8.19
CA VAL A 159 20.78 15.25 9.12
C VAL A 159 20.49 14.85 10.57
N VAL A 160 19.31 14.30 10.85
CA VAL A 160 18.92 13.87 12.20
C VAL A 160 19.86 12.78 12.73
N VAL A 161 20.15 11.74 11.94
CA VAL A 161 21.10 10.69 12.33
C VAL A 161 22.48 11.27 12.62
N SER A 162 22.95 12.23 11.81
CA SER A 162 24.24 12.89 12.04
C SER A 162 24.23 13.72 13.34
N GLN A 163 23.11 14.36 13.66
CA GLN A 163 22.95 15.15 14.88
C GLN A 163 22.89 14.25 16.12
N ASP A 164 22.19 13.13 16.06
CA ASP A 164 22.15 12.13 17.15
C ASP A 164 23.54 11.56 17.44
N ILE A 165 24.31 11.23 16.39
CA ILE A 165 25.72 10.80 16.54
C ILE A 165 26.55 11.88 17.24
N MET A 166 26.41 13.14 16.84
CA MET A 166 27.13 14.25 17.46
C MET A 166 26.76 14.42 18.94
N ILE A 167 25.49 14.29 19.29
CA ILE A 167 25.02 14.38 20.68
C ILE A 167 25.59 13.22 21.53
N ILE A 168 25.60 11.99 20.99
CA ILE A 168 26.17 10.82 21.68
C ILE A 168 27.66 11.03 21.96
N VAL A 169 28.43 11.44 20.93
CA VAL A 169 29.88 11.68 21.06
C VAL A 169 30.18 12.78 22.08
N GLN A 170 29.40 13.86 22.09
CA GLN A 170 29.57 14.93 23.07
C GLN A 170 29.24 14.47 24.49
N ASN A 171 28.16 13.70 24.67
CA ASN A 171 27.76 13.20 25.99
C ASN A 171 28.79 12.21 26.57
N GLU A 172 29.35 11.33 25.75
CA GLU A 172 30.40 10.39 26.18
C GLU A 172 31.67 11.13 26.60
N PHE A 173 32.10 12.13 25.83
CA PHE A 173 33.26 12.96 26.16
C PHE A 173 33.07 13.82 27.43
N VAL A 174 31.87 14.34 27.67
CA VAL A 174 31.53 15.11 28.89
C VAL A 174 31.58 14.22 30.14
N VAL A 175 31.13 12.97 30.03
CA VAL A 175 31.25 11.99 31.12
C VAL A 175 32.71 11.69 31.41
N ASP A 176 33.51 11.37 30.40
CA ASP A 176 34.93 11.01 30.57
C ASP A 176 35.76 12.18 31.14
N THR A 177 35.47 13.42 30.76
CA THR A 177 36.15 14.60 31.30
C THR A 177 35.84 14.85 32.77
N SER A 178 34.61 14.55 33.22
CA SER A 178 34.23 14.68 34.63
C SER A 178 34.95 13.65 35.52
N ASP A 179 35.06 12.40 35.09
CA ASP A 179 35.82 11.37 35.81
C ASP A 179 37.31 11.74 35.90
N LEU A 180 37.91 12.25 34.82
CA LEU A 180 39.30 12.68 34.81
C LEU A 180 39.57 13.88 35.74
N GLN A 181 38.65 14.85 35.81
CA GLN A 181 38.75 15.97 36.76
C GLN A 181 38.70 15.48 38.22
N THR A 182 37.84 14.51 38.50
CA THR A 182 37.70 13.97 39.86
C THR A 182 38.95 13.20 40.29
N GLU A 183 39.53 12.38 39.40
CA GLU A 183 40.83 11.72 39.61
C GLU A 183 41.99 12.73 39.80
N LEU A 184 41.98 13.83 39.04
CA LEU A 184 42.98 14.88 39.14
C LEU A 184 42.93 15.61 40.49
N GLU A 185 41.74 15.98 40.97
CA GLU A 185 41.58 16.59 42.30
C GLU A 185 41.98 15.62 43.41
N ARG A 186 41.65 14.32 43.26
CA ARG A 186 42.06 13.28 44.21
C ARG A 186 43.58 13.12 44.30
N THR A 187 44.29 13.24 43.18
CA THR A 187 45.75 13.14 43.15
C THR A 187 46.42 14.39 43.70
N LYS A 188 45.86 15.57 43.42
CA LYS A 188 46.28 16.84 44.01
C LYS A 188 46.13 16.85 45.53
N GLU A 189 44.99 16.39 46.06
CA GLU A 189 44.75 16.25 47.50
C GLU A 189 45.76 15.28 48.16
N ARG A 190 46.09 14.16 47.52
CA ARG A 190 47.13 13.24 48.01
C ARG A 190 48.50 13.91 48.07
N PHE A 191 48.82 14.74 47.08
CA PHE A 191 50.10 15.44 47.00
C PHE A 191 50.25 16.49 48.11
N GLU A 192 49.21 17.32 48.32
CA GLU A 192 49.18 18.30 49.41
C GLU A 192 49.31 17.65 50.79
N ASN A 193 48.60 16.53 51.02
CA ASN A 193 48.72 15.75 52.25
C ASN A 193 50.12 15.17 52.47
N CYS A 194 50.87 14.87 51.41
CA CYS A 194 52.26 14.42 51.50
C CYS A 194 53.23 15.55 51.83
N ILE A 195 52.96 16.78 51.40
CA ILE A 195 53.78 17.95 51.72
C ILE A 195 53.58 18.39 53.17
N ILE A 196 52.34 18.37 53.68
CA ILE A 196 52.00 18.83 55.04
C ILE A 196 52.47 17.85 56.13
N LYS A 197 52.68 16.56 55.80
CA LYS A 197 53.14 15.53 56.76
C LYS A 197 54.67 15.43 56.93
N LYS A 198 55.43 16.39 56.38
CA LYS A 198 56.90 16.45 56.47
C LYS A 198 57.34 17.57 57.40
#